data_AF-A0A2A7AR55-F1
#
_entry.id   AF-A0A2A7AR55-F1
#
_cell.length_a   1.000
_cell.length_b   1.000
_cell.length_c   1.000
_cell.angle_alpha   90.00
_cell.angle_beta   90.00
_cell.angle_gamma   90.00
#
_symmetry.space_group_name_H-M   'P 1'
#
loop_
_entity.id
_entity.type
_entity.pdbx_description
1 polymer ?
#
loop_
_entity_poly.entity_id
_entity_poly.type
_entity_poly.pdbx_seq_one_letter_code
_entity_poly.pdbx_strand_id
1 'polypeptide(L)'
;MPISEAKKRSNAAYNRRQDNIMLRPSKEDGARIRKAAADAGKSVQRYCLDILLKSVPDETPNTETLEAFEELDNGGGEHFSGTAEELFKKILSEPDGEETA
;
A
#
# COMPACT_ATOMS: atom_id res chain seq x y z
N MET A 1 -24.84 -33.02 -3.44
CA MET A 1 -24.67 -33.43 -2.03
C MET A 1 -25.13 -32.30 -1.12
N PRO A 2 -26.00 -32.55 -0.13
CA PRO A 2 -26.35 -31.53 0.86
C PRO A 2 -25.14 -31.21 1.73
N ILE A 3 -24.84 -29.92 1.88
CA ILE A 3 -23.80 -29.43 2.80
C ILE A 3 -24.28 -29.60 4.25
N SER A 4 -23.40 -30.11 5.11
CA SER A 4 -23.71 -30.34 6.53
C SER A 4 -24.02 -29.02 7.24
N GLU A 5 -24.82 -29.09 8.32
CA GLU A 5 -25.15 -27.93 9.15
C GLU A 5 -23.90 -27.24 9.72
N ALA A 6 -22.87 -28.02 10.07
CA ALA A 6 -21.57 -27.50 10.49
C ALA A 6 -20.90 -26.66 9.39
N LYS A 7 -20.92 -27.13 8.14
CA LYS A 7 -20.34 -26.41 6.99
C LYS A 7 -21.12 -25.14 6.66
N LYS A 8 -22.46 -25.17 6.79
CA LYS A 8 -23.30 -23.97 6.65
C LYS A 8 -22.95 -22.91 7.70
N ARG A 9 -22.81 -23.30 8.98
CA ARG A 9 -22.44 -22.38 10.07
C ARG A 9 -21.05 -21.77 9.86
N SER A 10 -20.07 -22.57 9.44
CA SER A 10 -18.71 -22.09 9.14
C SER A 10 -18.70 -21.09 7.98
N ASN A 11 -19.38 -21.40 6.89
CA ASN A 11 -19.46 -20.51 5.73
C ASN A 11 -20.17 -19.19 6.09
N ALA A 12 -21.23 -19.25 6.90
CA ALA A 12 -21.94 -18.07 7.37
C ALA A 12 -21.05 -17.17 8.25
N ALA A 13 -20.24 -17.77 9.14
CA ALA A 13 -19.29 -17.01 9.97
C ALA A 13 -18.18 -16.37 9.12
N TYR A 14 -17.67 -17.10 8.13
CA TYR A 14 -16.67 -16.59 7.18
C TYR A 14 -17.21 -15.40 6.38
N ASN A 15 -18.37 -15.57 5.73
CA ASN A 15 -19.00 -14.53 4.92
C ASN A 15 -19.39 -13.30 5.74
N ARG A 16 -19.67 -13.45 7.05
CA ARG A 16 -19.95 -12.31 7.93
C ARG A 16 -18.69 -11.50 8.25
N ARG A 17 -17.53 -12.16 8.39
CA ARG A 17 -16.26 -11.52 8.73
C ARG A 17 -15.57 -10.90 7.52
N GLN A 18 -15.87 -11.36 6.31
CA GLN A 18 -15.24 -10.88 5.09
C GLN A 18 -16.18 -9.93 4.35
N ASP A 19 -15.62 -8.86 3.79
CA ASP A 19 -16.36 -8.03 2.85
C ASP A 19 -16.44 -8.72 1.47
N ASN A 20 -17.49 -8.43 0.70
CA ASN A 20 -17.73 -9.00 -0.61
C ASN A 20 -17.83 -7.90 -1.68
N ILE A 21 -16.77 -7.78 -2.47
CA ILE A 21 -16.70 -6.85 -3.59
C ILE A 21 -17.04 -7.57 -4.89
N MET A 22 -18.19 -7.23 -5.49
CA MET A 22 -18.62 -7.81 -6.77
C MET A 22 -18.02 -7.03 -7.95
N LEU A 23 -17.06 -7.63 -8.65
CA LEU A 23 -16.47 -7.08 -9.87
C LEU A 23 -17.07 -7.75 -11.10
N ARG A 24 -17.49 -6.93 -12.08
CA ARG A 24 -18.02 -7.40 -13.38
C ARG A 24 -17.23 -6.79 -14.54
N PRO A 25 -15.97 -7.21 -14.76
CA PRO A 25 -15.16 -6.72 -15.86
C PRO A 25 -15.69 -7.23 -17.21
N SER A 26 -15.22 -6.63 -18.30
CA SER A 26 -15.41 -7.17 -19.65
C SER A 26 -14.81 -8.58 -19.76
N LYS A 27 -15.24 -9.37 -20.76
CA LYS A 27 -14.68 -10.72 -20.98
C LYS A 27 -13.17 -10.67 -21.25
N GLU A 28 -12.74 -9.66 -22.00
CA GLU A 28 -11.35 -9.45 -22.39
C GLU A 28 -10.49 -9.08 -21.17
N ASP A 29 -10.90 -8.08 -20.39
CA ASP A 29 -10.17 -7.68 -19.18
C ASP A 29 -10.15 -8.79 -18.14
N GLY A 30 -11.27 -9.50 -17.98
CA GLY A 30 -11.31 -10.68 -17.12
C GLY A 30 -10.32 -11.76 -17.53
N ALA A 31 -10.10 -11.97 -18.84
CA ALA A 31 -9.11 -12.92 -19.33
C ALA A 31 -7.67 -12.43 -19.07
N ARG A 32 -7.41 -11.14 -19.30
CA ARG A 32 -6.11 -10.51 -19.00
C ARG A 32 -5.75 -10.61 -17.52
N ILE A 33 -6.71 -10.30 -16.63
CA ILE A 33 -6.52 -10.39 -15.17
C ILE A 33 -6.26 -11.84 -14.74
N ARG A 34 -7.03 -12.81 -15.27
CA ARG A 34 -6.82 -14.23 -14.96
C ARG A 34 -5.44 -14.72 -15.38
N LYS A 35 -4.98 -14.31 -16.57
CA LYS A 35 -3.63 -14.65 -17.05
C LYS A 35 -2.56 -14.06 -16.13
N ALA A 36 -2.65 -12.76 -15.82
CA ALA A 36 -1.68 -12.10 -14.94
C ALA A 36 -1.66 -12.68 -13.52
N ALA A 37 -2.83 -13.06 -12.98
CA ALA A 37 -2.92 -13.73 -11.69
C ALA A 37 -2.25 -15.12 -11.70
N ALA A 38 -2.46 -15.90 -12.78
CA ALA A 38 -1.82 -17.19 -12.98
C ALA A 38 -0.30 -17.08 -13.12
N ASP A 39 0.17 -16.11 -13.92
CA ASP A 39 1.60 -15.82 -14.10
C ASP A 39 2.25 -15.42 -12.76
N ALA A 40 1.51 -14.72 -11.88
CA ALA A 40 1.95 -14.36 -10.53
C ALA A 40 1.78 -15.48 -9.48
N GLY A 41 1.26 -16.65 -9.85
CA GLY A 41 1.00 -17.77 -8.93
C GLY A 41 -0.07 -17.49 -7.86
N LYS A 42 -0.99 -16.55 -8.11
CA LYS A 42 -2.01 -16.08 -7.16
C LYS A 42 -3.43 -16.37 -7.64
N SER A 43 -4.38 -16.44 -6.71
CA SER A 43 -5.80 -16.40 -7.08
C SER A 43 -6.16 -15.03 -7.66
N VAL A 44 -7.16 -14.98 -8.55
CA VAL A 44 -7.65 -13.73 -9.14
C VAL A 44 -8.02 -12.71 -8.05
N GLN A 45 -8.72 -13.18 -7.01
CA GLN A 45 -9.10 -12.34 -5.88
C GLN A 45 -7.87 -11.75 -5.18
N ARG A 46 -6.86 -12.58 -4.87
CA ARG A 46 -5.67 -12.09 -4.18
C ARG A 46 -4.86 -11.14 -5.05
N TYR A 47 -4.76 -11.43 -6.35
CA TYR A 47 -4.09 -10.56 -7.32
C TYR A 47 -4.74 -9.17 -7.38
N CYS A 48 -6.07 -9.10 -7.47
CA CYS A 48 -6.80 -7.83 -7.45
C CYS A 48 -6.59 -7.06 -6.14
N LEU A 49 -6.66 -7.74 -4.98
CA LEU A 49 -6.48 -7.11 -3.68
C LEU A 49 -5.04 -6.59 -3.49
N ASP A 50 -4.02 -7.35 -3.89
CA ASP A 50 -2.62 -6.91 -3.77
C ASP A 50 -2.33 -5.64 -4.57
N ILE A 51 -2.99 -5.45 -5.72
CA ILE A 51 -2.86 -4.23 -6.51
C ILE A 51 -3.59 -3.08 -5.83
N LEU A 52 -4.84 -3.29 -5.42
CA LEU A 52 -5.65 -2.23 -4.80
C LEU A 52 -5.07 -1.76 -3.47
N LEU A 53 -4.62 -2.68 -2.61
CA LEU A 53 -4.06 -2.34 -1.30
C LEU A 53 -2.74 -1.54 -1.39
N LYS A 54 -2.00 -1.64 -2.50
CA LYS A 54 -0.83 -0.77 -2.72
C LYS A 54 -1.21 0.68 -3.05
N SER A 55 -2.39 0.88 -3.62
CA SER A 55 -2.89 2.19 -4.04
C SER A 55 -3.78 2.86 -3.00
N VAL A 56 -4.25 2.09 -2.01
CA VAL A 56 -4.95 2.64 -0.85
C VAL A 56 -3.85 3.18 0.08
N PRO A 57 -3.80 4.50 0.34
CA PRO A 57 -2.88 5.03 1.32
C PRO A 57 -3.21 4.40 2.67
N ASP A 58 -2.18 3.88 3.35
CA ASP A 58 -2.37 3.49 4.74
C ASP A 58 -2.78 4.74 5.54
N GLU A 59 -3.79 4.61 6.41
CA GLU A 59 -4.08 5.64 7.41
C GLU A 59 -2.89 5.82 8.38
N THR A 60 -2.05 4.78 8.49
CA THR A 60 -0.76 4.84 9.14
C THR A 60 0.31 5.33 8.16
N PRO A 61 1.15 6.30 8.55
CA PRO A 61 2.29 6.69 7.73
C PRO A 61 3.12 5.47 7.29
N ASN A 62 3.71 5.53 6.09
CA ASN A 62 4.56 4.46 5.59
C ASN A 62 5.80 4.26 6.49
N THR A 63 6.54 3.17 6.30
CA THR A 63 7.69 2.83 7.14
C THR A 63 8.72 3.95 7.22
N GLU A 64 9.09 4.56 6.09
CA GLU A 64 10.04 5.68 6.03
C GLU A 64 9.56 6.89 6.84
N THR A 65 8.27 7.19 6.80
CA THR A 65 7.68 8.31 7.57
C THR A 65 7.64 8.00 9.06
N LEU A 66 7.38 6.75 9.44
CA LEU A 66 7.41 6.32 10.84
C LEU A 66 8.84 6.38 11.40
N GLU A 67 9.84 5.94 10.63
CA GLU A 67 11.26 6.04 11.00
C GLU A 67 11.70 7.50 11.18
N ALA A 68 11.26 8.40 10.29
CA ALA A 68 11.50 9.84 10.44
C ALA A 68 10.85 10.43 11.70
N PHE A 69 9.64 10.00 12.05
CA PHE A 69 9.01 10.41 13.32
C PHE A 69 9.76 9.87 14.54
N GLU A 70 10.17 8.61 14.53
CA GLU A 70 10.98 8.03 15.61
C GLU A 70 12.33 8.74 15.77
N GLU A 71 12.98 9.14 14.68
CA GLU A 71 14.21 9.93 14.73
C GLU A 71 13.98 11.27 15.44
N LEU A 72 12.92 12.00 15.06
CA LEU A 72 12.55 13.27 15.69
C LEU A 72 12.22 13.13 17.18
N ASP A 73 11.48 12.09 17.56
CA ASP A 73 11.12 11.82 18.97
C ASP A 73 12.36 11.51 19.83
N ASN A 74 13.39 10.92 19.22
CA ASN A 74 14.68 10.66 19.88
C ASN A 74 15.64 11.87 19.87
N GLY A 75 15.18 13.04 19.39
CA GLY A 75 15.98 14.27 19.31
C GLY A 75 17.01 14.26 18.18
N GLY A 76 16.84 13.38 17.18
CA GLY A 76 17.57 13.40 15.92
C GLY A 76 16.94 14.37 14.92
N GLY A 77 17.27 14.18 13.64
CA GLY A 77 16.86 15.07 12.57
C GLY A 77 17.60 16.41 12.56
N GLU A 78 17.37 17.17 11.49
CA GLU A 78 17.97 18.49 11.35
C GLU A 78 17.04 19.59 11.88
N HIS A 79 17.44 20.21 12.99
CA HIS A 79 16.75 21.40 13.50
C HIS A 79 17.28 22.65 12.81
N PHE A 80 16.37 23.40 12.18
CA PHE A 80 16.69 24.71 11.61
C PHE A 80 16.26 25.84 12.56
N SER A 81 17.19 26.71 12.92
CA SER A 81 16.93 27.94 13.65
C SER A 81 17.32 29.14 12.79
N GLY A 82 16.35 29.95 12.38
CA GLY A 82 16.58 31.11 11.52
C GLY A 82 15.27 31.69 10.99
N THR A 83 15.37 32.59 10.03
CA THR A 83 14.22 33.16 9.32
C THR A 83 13.70 32.22 8.23
N ALA A 84 12.45 32.40 7.82
CA ALA A 84 11.88 31.60 6.72
C ALA A 84 12.67 31.78 5.41
N GLU A 85 13.21 32.98 5.16
CA GLU A 85 14.01 33.28 3.97
C GLU A 85 15.32 32.48 3.91
N GLU A 86 15.97 32.28 5.06
CA GLU A 86 17.18 31.45 5.17
C GLU A 86 16.86 29.96 4.99
N LEU A 87 15.71 29.49 5.50
CA LEU A 87 15.25 28.12 5.27
C LEU A 87 15.01 27.86 3.78
N PHE A 88 14.32 28.78 3.09
CA PHE A 88 14.07 28.65 1.66
C PHE A 88 15.38 28.67 0.86
N LYS A 89 16.32 29.56 1.17
CA LYS A 89 17.64 29.58 0.51
C LYS A 89 18.36 28.23 0.64
N LYS A 90 18.27 27.58 1.80
CA LYS A 90 18.88 26.28 2.06
C LYS A 90 18.20 25.13 1.31
N ILE A 91 16.87 25.14 1.21
CA ILE A 91 16.12 24.10 0.47
C ILE A 91 16.30 24.26 -1.05
N LEU A 92 16.38 25.51 -1.52
CA LEU A 92 16.46 25.86 -2.95
C LEU A 92 17.89 25.98 -3.48
N SER A 93 18.92 25.94 -2.64
CA SER A 93 20.29 25.78 -3.11
C SER A 93 20.44 24.37 -3.68
N GLU A 94 20.76 24.26 -4.98
CA GLU A 94 21.06 22.99 -5.64
C GLU A 94 22.14 22.22 -4.85
N PRO A 95 22.06 20.88 -4.74
CA PRO A 95 23.18 20.13 -4.19
C PRO A 95 24.37 20.37 -5.11
N ASP A 96 25.48 20.86 -4.55
CA ASP A 96 26.75 20.97 -5.25
C ASP A 96 27.01 19.65 -5.97
N GLY A 97 27.08 19.71 -7.30
CA GLY A 97 27.31 18.53 -8.12
C GLY A 97 28.57 17.83 -7.68
N GLU A 98 28.43 16.60 -7.17
CA GLU A 98 29.55 15.66 -7.10
C GLU A 98 29.94 15.28 -8.52
N GLU A 99 30.76 16.13 -9.14
CA GLU A 99 31.62 15.79 -10.26
C GLU A 99 32.66 14.79 -9.73
N THR A 100 32.34 13.50 -9.78
CA THR A 100 33.34 12.44 -9.59
C THR A 100 34.05 12.20 -10.92
N ALA A 101 35.30 12.65 -10.97
CA ALA A 101 36.29 12.37 -12.01
C ALA A 101 36.86 10.94 -11.90
#